data_AF-A0A8H8DIP7-F1
#
_entry.id   AF-A0A8H8DIP7-F1
#
_cell.length_a   1.000
_cell.length_b   1.000
_cell.length_c   1.000
_cell.angle_alpha   90.00
_cell.angle_beta   90.00
_cell.angle_gamma   90.00
#
_symmetry.space_group_name_H-M   'P 1'
#
loop_
_entity.id
_entity.type
_entity.pdbx_description
1 polymer ?
#
loop_
_entity_poly.entity_id
_entity_poly.type
_entity_poly.pdbx_seq_one_letter_code
_entity_poly.pdbx_strand_id
1 'polypeptide(L)'
;MGRLQRVELENFKSYRGHQVIGPFHNFTSVIGPNGSGKSNLMDAISFVLGIKSSHLRSSSLKELIYRGKAMEDGPPETGANAPEAGRENQNNPTKASVLAVYVDDEQNETRFMRSVTIAGGSEYRLNERVVTYNTYSAALEKQNILPGIFWFFRQVSIARFARLLFRHAARFNAYRRFQGDVEAIASQSPKDLTKLIEQISGSLDLKQEYEELKTQQELATENSTFNFNKKRGINAEIKQYQEQKEQAERLDRLQDERPFALETFPPRT
;
A
#
# COMPACT_ATOMS: atom_id res chain seq x y z
N MET A 1 5.39 12.93 23.16
CA MET A 1 4.97 12.99 21.75
C MET A 1 4.86 14.45 21.33
N GLY A 2 5.58 14.84 20.28
CA GLY A 2 5.42 16.18 19.74
C GLY A 2 4.07 16.45 19.10
N ARG A 3 3.81 17.71 18.77
CA ARG A 3 2.57 18.20 18.16
C ARG A 3 2.85 19.16 17.03
N LEU A 4 1.93 19.21 16.06
CA LEU A 4 1.87 20.30 15.10
C LEU A 4 1.50 21.58 15.87
N GLN A 5 2.33 22.61 15.80
CA GLN A 5 2.09 23.88 16.48
C GLN A 5 1.35 24.85 15.56
N ARG A 6 1.81 24.99 14.30
CA ARG A 6 1.17 25.85 13.30
C ARG A 6 1.53 25.41 11.88
N VAL A 7 0.75 25.88 10.92
CA VAL A 7 0.99 25.71 9.49
C VAL A 7 0.97 27.09 8.85
N GLU A 8 2.02 27.39 8.09
CA GLU A 8 2.15 28.62 7.33
C GLU A 8 1.99 28.27 5.85
N LEU A 9 1.13 29.01 5.16
CA LEU A 9 0.82 28.79 3.75
C LEU A 9 1.16 30.06 2.97
N GLU A 10 1.67 29.88 1.77
CA GLU A 10 1.91 30.97 0.85
C GLU A 10 1.33 30.62 -0.52
N ASN A 11 0.36 31.41 -0.97
CA ASN A 11 -0.24 31.26 -2.30
C ASN A 11 -0.75 29.84 -2.59
N PHE A 12 -1.29 29.14 -1.60
CA PHE A 12 -1.72 27.75 -1.70
C PHE A 12 -3.23 27.64 -1.91
N LYS A 13 -3.67 27.08 -3.04
CA LYS A 13 -5.08 26.88 -3.43
C LYS A 13 -5.96 28.12 -3.29
N SER A 14 -6.75 28.22 -2.22
CA SER A 14 -7.64 29.36 -1.94
C SER A 14 -6.98 30.42 -1.07
N TYR A 15 -5.81 30.13 -0.49
CA TYR A 15 -5.07 31.04 0.38
C TYR A 15 -4.11 31.88 -0.47
N ARG A 16 -4.43 33.17 -0.64
CA ARG A 16 -3.56 34.15 -1.30
C ARG A 16 -2.63 34.79 -0.28
N GLY A 17 -1.37 35.03 -0.67
CA GLY A 17 -0.36 35.63 0.20
C GLY A 17 0.08 34.67 1.31
N HIS A 18 0.79 35.23 2.29
CA HIS A 18 1.26 34.50 3.47
C HIS A 18 0.13 34.43 4.51
N GLN A 19 -0.19 33.22 4.96
CA GLN A 19 -1.24 32.94 5.94
C GLN A 19 -0.72 31.99 7.01
N VAL A 20 -0.93 32.34 8.27
CA VAL A 20 -0.53 31.50 9.42
C VAL A 20 -1.77 30.91 10.05
N ILE A 21 -1.82 29.59 10.15
CA ILE A 21 -2.92 28.83 10.74
C ILE A 21 -2.40 28.12 11.98
N GLY A 22 -2.95 28.51 13.13
CA GLY A 22 -2.59 28.00 14.44
C GLY A 22 -2.76 29.07 15.53
N PRO A 23 -2.38 28.75 16.77
CA PRO A 23 -1.77 27.49 17.20
C PRO A 23 -2.76 26.32 17.19
N PHE A 24 -2.27 25.13 16.84
CA PHE A 24 -3.03 23.89 16.97
C PHE A 24 -2.90 23.33 18.39
N HIS A 25 -4.02 22.88 18.94
CA HIS A 25 -4.09 22.19 20.22
C HIS A 25 -4.37 20.70 20.01
N ASN A 26 -4.32 19.91 21.08
CA ASN A 26 -4.59 18.46 21.06
C ASN A 26 -5.92 18.11 20.37
N PHE A 27 -6.90 18.99 20.52
CA PHE A 27 -8.15 18.96 19.79
C PHE A 27 -8.38 20.33 19.16
N THR A 28 -8.49 20.37 17.83
CA THR A 28 -8.74 21.60 17.08
C THR A 28 -9.84 21.34 16.05
N SER A 29 -10.90 22.14 16.09
CA SER A 29 -12.01 22.06 15.14
C SER A 29 -11.84 23.10 14.03
N VAL A 30 -11.90 22.65 12.77
CA VAL A 30 -11.87 23.53 11.60
C VAL A 30 -13.30 23.82 11.15
N ILE A 31 -13.76 25.06 11.34
CA ILE A 31 -15.12 25.52 11.02
C ILE A 31 -15.12 26.62 9.95
N GLY A 32 -16.28 26.87 9.33
CA GLY A 32 -16.45 27.92 8.32
C GLY A 32 -17.52 27.58 7.27
N PRO A 33 -17.97 28.54 6.46
CA PRO A 33 -18.99 28.33 5.43
C PRO A 33 -18.50 27.44 4.28
N ASN A 34 -19.41 26.91 3.46
CA ASN A 34 -19.03 26.12 2.28
C ASN A 34 -18.16 26.95 1.34
N GLY A 35 -17.11 26.34 0.79
CA GLY A 35 -16.14 27.03 -0.06
C GLY A 35 -15.08 27.87 0.67
N SER A 36 -15.09 27.96 2.01
CA SER A 36 -14.14 28.78 2.78
C SER A 36 -12.70 28.23 2.85
N GLY A 37 -12.39 27.13 2.16
CA GLY A 37 -11.05 26.55 2.13
C GLY A 37 -10.72 25.54 3.24
N LYS A 38 -11.68 25.12 4.08
CA LYS A 38 -11.46 24.12 5.16
C LYS A 38 -10.76 22.85 4.68
N SER A 39 -11.23 22.26 3.58
CA SER A 39 -10.62 21.06 3.01
C SER A 39 -9.26 21.36 2.35
N ASN A 40 -8.99 22.62 1.96
CA ASN A 40 -7.70 23.03 1.40
C ASN A 40 -6.63 23.12 2.49
N LEU A 41 -7.00 23.46 3.74
CA LEU A 41 -6.11 23.32 4.89
C LEU A 41 -5.65 21.86 5.07
N MET A 42 -6.60 20.92 4.96
CA MET A 42 -6.27 19.50 5.05
C MET A 42 -5.36 19.03 3.91
N ASP A 43 -5.57 19.55 2.70
CA ASP A 43 -4.68 19.30 1.56
C ASP A 43 -3.29 19.92 1.78
N ALA A 44 -3.19 21.09 2.43
CA ALA A 44 -1.91 21.72 2.75
C ALA A 44 -1.09 20.91 3.74
N ILE A 45 -1.73 20.43 4.81
CA ILE A 45 -1.11 19.50 5.79
C ILE A 45 -0.67 18.22 5.06
N SER A 46 -1.54 17.64 4.23
CA SER A 46 -1.20 16.45 3.44
C SER A 46 -0.02 16.69 2.49
N PHE A 47 0.05 17.88 1.88
CA PHE A 47 1.09 18.27 0.95
C PHE A 47 2.46 18.38 1.63
N VAL A 48 2.56 19.07 2.76
CA VAL A 48 3.82 19.24 3.50
C VAL A 48 4.31 17.94 4.14
N LEU A 49 3.40 17.03 4.50
CA LEU A 49 3.74 15.69 5.00
C LEU A 49 4.22 14.70 3.91
N GLY A 50 4.51 15.17 2.70
CA GLY A 50 5.19 14.36 1.68
C GLY A 50 4.29 13.34 0.97
N ILE A 51 2.96 13.49 1.07
CA ILE A 51 2.03 12.63 0.32
C ILE A 51 2.21 12.89 -1.18
N LYS A 52 2.23 11.80 -1.98
CA LYS A 52 2.29 11.86 -3.45
C LYS A 52 1.09 12.64 -3.98
N SER A 53 1.32 13.46 -5.00
CA SER A 53 0.29 14.31 -5.64
C SER A 53 -0.94 13.51 -6.10
N SER A 54 -0.76 12.25 -6.51
CA SER A 54 -1.84 11.34 -6.92
C SER A 54 -2.91 11.11 -5.85
N HIS A 55 -2.59 11.31 -4.57
CA HIS A 55 -3.53 11.15 -3.47
C HIS A 55 -4.13 12.48 -3.02
N LEU A 56 -3.70 13.61 -3.56
CA LEU A 56 -4.37 14.89 -3.32
C LEU A 56 -5.58 14.99 -4.24
N ARG A 57 -6.59 15.78 -3.83
CA ARG A 57 -7.79 16.02 -4.67
C ARG A 57 -7.48 16.71 -6.01
N SER A 58 -6.27 17.22 -6.18
CA SER A 58 -5.78 17.89 -7.38
C SER A 58 -4.91 16.92 -8.17
N SER A 59 -5.21 16.72 -9.45
CA SER A 59 -4.51 15.76 -10.32
C SER A 59 -3.10 16.24 -10.69
N SER A 60 -2.84 17.56 -10.60
CA SER A 60 -1.56 18.17 -10.94
C SER A 60 -1.04 19.10 -9.85
N LEU A 61 0.28 19.05 -9.59
CA LEU A 61 0.96 19.91 -8.62
C LEU A 61 0.77 21.41 -8.91
N LYS A 62 0.63 21.79 -10.19
CA LYS A 62 0.39 23.18 -10.62
C LYS A 62 -0.96 23.75 -10.14
N GLU A 63 -1.93 22.90 -9.85
CA GLU A 63 -3.27 23.28 -9.36
C GLU A 63 -3.27 23.59 -7.87
N LEU A 64 -2.18 23.29 -7.16
CA LEU A 64 -2.01 23.67 -5.77
C LEU A 64 -1.65 25.15 -5.61
N ILE A 65 -1.23 25.82 -6.68
CA ILE A 65 -0.89 27.23 -6.68
C ILE A 65 -2.18 28.05 -6.79
N TYR A 66 -2.30 29.08 -5.95
CA TYR A 66 -3.41 30.01 -5.99
C TYR A 66 -3.54 30.62 -7.38
N ARG A 67 -4.71 30.41 -7.98
CA ARG A 67 -5.13 31.10 -9.19
C ARG A 67 -6.33 31.92 -8.78
N GLY A 68 -6.24 33.24 -8.91
CA GLY A 68 -7.39 34.10 -8.65
C GLY A 68 -8.56 33.57 -9.48
N LYS A 69 -9.70 33.29 -8.84
CA LYS A 69 -10.94 33.20 -9.61
C LYS A 69 -11.08 34.54 -10.32
N ALA A 70 -11.18 34.54 -11.64
CA ALA A 70 -11.86 35.63 -12.32
C ALA A 70 -13.28 35.62 -11.73
N MET A 71 -13.52 36.46 -10.72
CA MET A 71 -14.88 36.73 -10.27
C MET A 71 -15.50 37.58 -11.37
N GLU A 72 -16.34 36.92 -12.15
CA GLU A 72 -17.32 37.47 -13.07
C GLU A 72 -18.44 38.11 -12.21
N ASP A 73 -18.12 39.19 -11.48
CA ASP A 73 -19.09 40.02 -10.76
C ASP A 73 -19.41 41.28 -11.58
N GLY A 74 -19.78 41.09 -12.85
CA GLY A 74 -20.33 42.12 -13.72
C GLY A 74 -21.61 41.60 -14.36
N PRO A 75 -22.67 42.42 -14.54
CA PRO A 75 -23.90 41.95 -15.17
C PRO A 75 -23.59 41.42 -16.57
N PRO A 76 -24.33 40.41 -17.08
CA PRO A 76 -24.12 39.87 -18.41
C PRO A 76 -24.46 40.97 -19.43
N GLU A 77 -23.43 41.61 -19.96
CA GLU A 77 -23.59 42.55 -21.06
C GLU A 77 -23.98 41.74 -22.31
N THR A 78 -25.26 41.80 -22.64
CA THR A 78 -25.82 41.34 -23.91
C THR A 78 -25.20 42.16 -25.04
N GLY A 79 -24.08 41.69 -25.56
CA GLY A 79 -23.40 42.26 -26.72
C GLY A 79 -22.53 41.19 -27.34
N ALA A 80 -22.61 41.02 -28.66
CA ALA A 80 -22.02 39.94 -29.44
C ALA A 80 -20.48 39.95 -29.54
N ASN A 81 -19.79 40.09 -28.41
CA ASN A 81 -18.35 39.92 -28.25
C ASN A 81 -18.11 39.11 -26.98
N ALA A 82 -18.21 37.78 -27.09
CA ALA A 82 -17.83 36.88 -26.01
C ALA A 82 -16.36 37.17 -25.61
N PRO A 83 -16.04 37.44 -24.34
CA PRO A 83 -14.65 37.60 -23.95
C PRO A 83 -14.00 36.22 -24.02
N GLU A 84 -13.00 36.07 -24.90
CA GLU A 84 -12.09 34.94 -24.88
C GLU A 84 -11.52 34.76 -23.48
N ALA A 85 -11.75 33.58 -22.90
CA ALA A 85 -11.15 33.12 -21.66
C ALA A 85 -9.62 33.06 -21.82
N GLY A 86 -8.92 34.17 -21.57
CA GLY A 86 -7.48 34.23 -21.83
C GLY A 86 -6.71 35.41 -21.24
N ARG A 87 -7.31 36.28 -20.42
CA ARG A 87 -6.54 37.31 -19.72
C ARG A 87 -5.87 36.72 -18.48
N GLU A 88 -4.70 36.12 -18.68
CA GLU A 88 -3.76 35.84 -17.59
C GLU A 88 -3.44 37.15 -16.86
N ASN A 89 -4.00 37.35 -15.67
CA ASN A 89 -3.55 38.42 -14.79
C ASN A 89 -2.05 38.21 -14.54
N GLN A 90 -1.23 39.18 -14.96
CA GLN A 90 0.24 39.20 -14.78
C GLN A 90 0.71 39.13 -13.31
N ASN A 91 -0.24 39.03 -12.37
CA ASN A 91 -0.01 39.04 -10.93
C ASN A 91 -0.40 37.72 -10.23
N ASN A 92 -0.56 36.64 -11.01
CA ASN A 92 -0.74 35.31 -10.43
C ASN A 92 0.59 34.80 -9.85
N PRO A 93 0.58 34.24 -8.63
CA PRO A 93 1.79 33.72 -8.01
C PRO A 93 2.34 32.54 -8.81
N THR A 94 3.66 32.51 -9.00
CA THR A 94 4.36 31.45 -9.76
C THR A 94 4.83 30.29 -8.89
N LYS A 95 4.72 30.45 -7.58
CA LYS A 95 5.14 29.51 -6.55
C LYS A 95 4.11 29.48 -5.43
N ALA A 96 3.92 28.29 -4.86
CA ALA A 96 3.22 28.11 -3.59
C ALA A 96 4.14 27.37 -2.61
N SER A 97 4.00 27.68 -1.33
CA SER A 97 4.74 27.00 -0.26
C SER A 97 3.83 26.67 0.91
N VAL A 98 4.13 25.57 1.59
CA VAL A 98 3.49 25.19 2.85
C VAL A 98 4.59 24.79 3.82
N LEU A 99 4.57 25.38 5.01
CA LEU A 99 5.49 25.11 6.10
C LEU A 99 4.71 24.63 7.32
N ALA A 100 5.08 23.48 7.85
CA ALA A 100 4.57 22.94 9.11
C ALA A 100 5.63 23.08 10.18
N VAL A 101 5.25 23.69 11.31
CA VAL A 101 6.09 23.77 12.51
C VAL A 101 5.66 22.69 13.48
N TYR A 102 6.55 21.74 13.69
CA TYR A 102 6.37 20.66 14.66
C TYR A 102 7.20 20.96 15.90
N VAL A 103 6.62 20.73 17.08
CA VAL A 103 7.27 20.93 18.37
C VAL A 103 7.32 19.59 19.08
N ASP A 104 8.50 19.15 19.51
CA ASP A 104 8.66 17.92 20.29
C ASP A 104 8.36 18.14 21.80
N ASP A 105 8.57 17.11 22.61
CA ASP A 105 8.36 17.20 24.07
C ASP A 105 9.35 18.12 24.77
N GLU A 106 10.52 18.31 24.17
CA GLU A 106 11.62 19.16 24.65
C GLU A 106 11.46 20.61 24.17
N GLN A 107 10.34 20.93 23.51
CA GLN A 107 10.05 22.22 22.88
C GLN A 107 10.99 22.61 21.72
N ASN A 108 11.68 21.65 21.11
CA ASN A 108 12.45 21.92 19.90
C ASN A 108 11.52 22.07 18.70
N GLU A 109 11.63 23.20 18.00
CA GLU A 109 10.92 23.46 16.76
C GLU A 109 11.63 22.81 15.56
N THR A 110 10.90 21.97 14.83
CA THR A 110 11.31 21.48 13.51
C THR A 110 10.39 22.06 12.44
N ARG A 111 10.98 22.71 11.43
CA ARG A 111 10.26 23.35 10.33
C ARG A 111 10.35 22.49 9.07
N PHE A 112 9.23 21.92 8.68
CA PHE A 112 9.07 21.13 7.47
C PHE A 112 8.42 22.00 6.40
N MET A 113 9.09 22.26 5.27
CA MET A 113 8.53 23.06 4.19
C MET A 113 8.55 22.29 2.88
N ARG A 114 7.45 22.37 2.13
CA ARG A 114 7.38 21.92 0.75
C ARG A 114 6.90 23.06 -0.13
N SER A 115 7.54 23.25 -1.27
CA SER A 115 7.14 24.26 -2.25
C SER A 115 6.96 23.66 -3.63
N VAL A 116 6.13 24.31 -4.44
CA VAL A 116 5.79 23.89 -5.80
C VAL A 116 5.84 25.09 -6.74
N THR A 117 6.34 24.87 -7.95
CA THR A 117 6.40 25.87 -9.03
C THR A 117 5.43 25.53 -10.16
N ILE A 118 5.09 26.51 -11.01
CA ILE A 118 4.22 26.28 -12.19
C ILE A 118 4.79 25.20 -13.13
N ALA A 119 6.12 25.06 -13.19
CA ALA A 119 6.80 24.01 -13.95
C ALA A 119 6.55 22.59 -13.41
N GLY A 120 5.87 22.44 -12.27
CA GLY A 120 5.58 21.16 -11.64
C GLY A 120 6.70 20.63 -10.75
N GLY A 121 7.80 21.36 -10.62
CA GLY A 121 8.88 21.03 -9.70
C GLY A 121 8.44 21.19 -8.25
N SER A 122 8.78 20.22 -7.40
CA SER A 122 8.59 20.30 -5.96
C SER A 122 9.93 20.32 -5.23
N GLU A 123 10.11 21.26 -4.31
CA GLU A 123 11.32 21.39 -3.49
C GLU A 123 10.96 21.18 -2.01
N TYR A 124 11.78 20.39 -1.31
CA TYR A 124 11.64 20.12 0.12
C TYR A 124 12.70 20.91 0.89
N ARG A 125 12.31 21.54 2.00
CA ARG A 125 13.24 22.16 2.92
C ARG A 125 12.98 21.72 4.36
N LEU A 126 14.06 21.47 5.09
CA LEU A 126 14.04 21.17 6.51
C LEU A 126 14.82 22.26 7.23
N ASN A 127 14.18 22.97 8.17
CA ASN A 127 14.78 24.13 8.86
C ASN A 127 15.44 25.10 7.88
N GLU A 128 14.69 25.48 6.83
CA GLU A 128 15.08 26.40 5.75
C GLU A 128 16.17 25.87 4.78
N ARG A 129 16.77 24.72 5.04
CA ARG A 129 17.76 24.09 4.16
C ARG A 129 17.09 23.19 3.13
N VAL A 130 17.46 23.33 1.86
CA VAL A 130 17.00 22.45 0.78
C VAL A 130 17.54 21.04 1.00
N VAL A 131 16.65 20.05 0.98
CA VAL A 131 16.98 18.64 1.23
C VAL A 131 16.33 17.73 0.19
N THR A 132 16.89 16.54 0.01
CA THR A 132 16.29 15.49 -0.82
C THR A 132 15.05 14.90 -0.15
N TYR A 133 14.14 14.31 -0.94
CA TYR A 133 12.96 13.64 -0.42
C TYR A 133 13.31 12.56 0.61
N ASN A 134 14.34 11.73 0.38
CA ASN A 134 14.74 10.68 1.32
C ASN A 134 15.14 11.24 2.69
N THR A 135 15.89 12.35 2.70
CA THR A 135 16.31 13.01 3.95
C THR A 135 15.11 13.64 4.66
N TYR A 136 14.21 14.25 3.89
CA TYR A 136 12.98 14.84 4.39
C TYR A 136 12.05 13.79 5.01
N SER A 137 11.84 12.66 4.33
CA SER A 137 11.04 11.53 4.82
C SER A 137 11.64 10.92 6.07
N ALA A 138 12.96 10.71 6.12
CA ALA A 138 13.64 10.22 7.32
C ALA A 138 13.48 11.17 8.53
N ALA A 139 13.48 12.49 8.29
CA ALA A 139 13.24 13.48 9.34
C ALA A 139 11.79 13.46 9.85
N LEU A 140 10.81 13.25 8.96
CA LEU A 140 9.41 13.05 9.33
C LEU A 140 9.21 11.75 10.14
N GLU A 141 9.83 10.65 9.69
CA GLU A 141 9.81 9.36 10.39
C GLU A 141 10.40 9.44 11.80
N LYS A 142 11.50 10.19 11.98
CA LYS A 142 12.11 10.42 13.30
C LYS A 142 11.12 11.07 14.28
N GLN A 143 10.22 11.93 13.78
CA GLN A 143 9.18 12.57 14.58
C GLN A 143 7.91 11.72 14.72
N ASN A 144 7.93 10.46 14.29
CA ASN A 144 6.78 9.55 14.18
C ASN A 144 5.65 10.09 13.27
N ILE A 145 5.99 10.99 12.35
CA ILE A 145 5.08 11.52 11.36
C ILE A 145 5.35 10.73 10.07
N LEU A 146 4.54 9.71 9.79
CA LEU A 146 4.85 8.79 8.69
C LEU A 146 4.33 9.37 7.36
N PRO A 147 5.22 9.73 6.41
CA PRO A 147 4.84 10.26 5.11
C PRO A 147 4.31 9.13 4.22
N GLY A 148 3.08 8.72 4.46
CA GLY A 148 2.42 7.66 3.71
C GLY A 148 2.87 6.24 4.09
N ILE A 149 2.02 5.29 3.70
CA ILE A 149 2.02 3.87 4.07
C ILE A 149 3.28 3.10 3.63
N PHE A 150 4.11 3.65 2.74
CA PHE A 150 5.13 2.88 2.00
C PHE A 150 6.52 2.83 2.66
N TRP A 151 6.88 3.76 3.56
CA TRP A 151 8.25 3.85 4.08
C TRP A 151 8.49 3.14 5.42
N PHE A 152 7.44 2.64 6.08
CA PHE A 152 7.54 2.03 7.41
C PHE A 152 8.36 0.71 7.46
N PHE A 153 8.66 0.09 6.30
CA PHE A 153 9.12 -1.30 6.26
C PHE A 153 10.57 -1.53 5.81
N ARG A 154 11.42 -0.49 5.67
CA ARG A 154 12.81 -0.72 5.23
C ARG A 154 13.85 -0.84 6.33
N GLN A 155 13.51 -0.60 7.60
CA GLN A 155 14.48 -0.78 8.68
C GLN A 155 13.79 -1.04 10.03
N VAL A 156 14.06 -2.23 10.58
CA VAL A 156 14.21 -2.56 12.01
C VAL A 156 13.53 -3.89 12.35
N SER A 157 14.36 -4.78 12.89
CA SER A 157 14.08 -6.15 13.30
C SER A 157 12.82 -6.31 14.15
N ILE A 158 12.13 -7.41 13.83
CA ILE A 158 10.87 -8.01 14.32
C ILE A 158 10.61 -7.95 15.85
N ALA A 159 11.61 -7.68 16.71
CA ALA A 159 11.46 -7.78 18.17
C ALA A 159 10.87 -6.52 18.86
N ARG A 160 10.96 -5.31 18.28
CA ARG A 160 10.36 -4.09 18.89
C ARG A 160 8.92 -3.80 18.44
N PHE A 161 8.43 -4.52 17.43
CA PHE A 161 7.18 -4.23 16.72
C PHE A 161 5.92 -4.57 17.52
N ALA A 162 5.96 -5.62 18.35
CA ALA A 162 4.80 -6.07 19.12
C ALA A 162 4.32 -5.07 20.19
N ARG A 163 5.24 -4.27 20.78
CA ARG A 163 4.89 -3.23 21.75
C ARG A 163 4.40 -1.94 21.08
N LEU A 164 4.69 -1.75 19.80
CA LEU A 164 4.29 -0.58 19.01
C LEU A 164 2.90 -0.77 18.39
N LEU A 165 2.56 -1.99 17.94
CA LEU A 165 1.28 -2.31 17.30
C LEU A 165 0.06 -2.03 18.18
N PHE A 166 0.10 -2.34 19.49
CA PHE A 166 -1.06 -2.12 20.37
C PHE A 166 -1.32 -0.64 20.71
N ARG A 167 -0.32 0.24 20.54
CA ARG A 167 -0.47 1.69 20.79
C ARG A 167 -0.62 2.51 19.50
N HIS A 168 -0.30 1.94 18.33
CA HIS A 168 -0.33 2.62 17.03
C HIS A 168 -1.44 2.19 16.08
N ALA A 169 -2.14 1.07 16.33
CA ALA A 169 -3.23 0.59 15.45
C ALA A 169 -4.40 1.59 15.30
N ALA A 170 -4.55 2.56 16.21
CA ALA A 170 -5.57 3.60 16.10
C ALA A 170 -5.23 4.77 15.16
N ARG A 171 -4.01 4.84 14.60
CA ARG A 171 -3.49 6.11 14.04
C ARG A 171 -3.24 6.13 12.53
N PHE A 172 -3.25 4.99 11.84
CA PHE A 172 -2.62 4.90 10.52
C PHE A 172 -3.52 5.10 9.29
N ASN A 173 -4.85 5.12 9.47
CA ASN A 173 -5.80 5.61 8.46
C ASN A 173 -6.81 6.64 9.01
N ALA A 174 -6.66 7.05 10.28
CA ALA A 174 -7.63 7.90 10.95
C ALA A 174 -7.49 9.40 10.59
N TYR A 175 -6.36 9.83 10.02
CA TYR A 175 -6.11 11.26 9.81
C TYR A 175 -6.83 11.84 8.58
N ARG A 176 -7.36 11.01 7.69
CA ARG A 176 -7.97 11.45 6.43
C ARG A 176 -9.33 10.80 6.24
N ARG A 177 -10.38 11.53 6.63
CA ARG A 177 -11.72 11.33 6.09
C ARG A 177 -11.98 12.46 5.11
N PHE A 178 -12.01 12.17 3.82
CA PHE A 178 -12.71 13.06 2.91
C PHE A 178 -14.21 12.97 3.17
N GLN A 179 -14.92 14.03 2.83
CA GLN A 179 -16.37 14.02 2.81
C GLN A 179 -16.83 12.93 1.83
N GLY A 180 -17.47 11.86 2.35
CA GLY A 180 -17.85 10.67 1.59
C GLY A 180 -17.00 9.41 1.84
N ASP A 181 -15.79 9.52 2.40
CA ASP A 181 -14.94 8.34 2.66
C ASP A 181 -15.56 7.38 3.68
N VAL A 182 -16.34 7.90 4.63
CA VAL A 182 -17.01 7.07 5.63
C VAL A 182 -18.07 6.19 4.99
N GLU A 183 -18.83 6.74 4.03
CA GLU A 183 -19.83 6.00 3.26
C GLU A 183 -19.14 5.03 2.28
N ALA A 184 -18.03 5.44 1.67
CA ALA A 184 -17.22 4.58 0.83
C ALA A 184 -16.66 3.38 1.60
N ILE A 185 -16.13 3.57 2.82
CA ILE A 185 -15.65 2.47 3.68
C ILE A 185 -16.83 1.59 4.12
N ALA A 186 -17.99 2.18 4.43
CA ALA A 186 -19.17 1.43 4.82
C ALA A 186 -19.78 0.61 3.67
N SER A 187 -19.57 1.03 2.42
CA SER A 187 -20.08 0.35 1.22
C SER A 187 -19.07 -0.57 0.54
N GLN A 188 -17.87 -0.72 1.10
CA GLN A 188 -16.85 -1.62 0.56
C GLN A 188 -17.25 -3.09 0.68
N SER A 189 -16.77 -3.90 -0.27
CA SER A 189 -16.94 -5.34 -0.19
C SER A 189 -16.18 -5.92 1.02
N PRO A 190 -16.63 -7.03 1.62
CA PRO A 190 -15.91 -7.66 2.73
C PRO A 190 -14.44 -8.01 2.40
N LYS A 191 -14.16 -8.31 1.13
CA LYS A 191 -12.79 -8.58 0.65
C LYS A 191 -11.92 -7.33 0.65
N ASP A 192 -12.47 -6.18 0.26
CA ASP A 192 -11.72 -4.92 0.27
C ASP A 192 -11.52 -4.41 1.68
N LEU A 193 -12.48 -4.62 2.58
CA LEU A 193 -12.30 -4.34 4.01
C LEU A 193 -11.18 -5.21 4.62
N THR A 194 -11.11 -6.49 4.24
CA THR A 194 -10.04 -7.40 4.68
C THR A 194 -8.69 -6.90 4.19
N LYS A 195 -8.57 -6.52 2.91
CA LYS A 195 -7.35 -5.90 2.38
C LYS A 195 -6.96 -4.63 3.11
N LEU A 196 -7.94 -3.79 3.48
CA LEU A 196 -7.70 -2.55 4.20
C LEU A 196 -7.13 -2.86 5.60
N ILE A 197 -7.67 -3.87 6.29
CA ILE A 197 -7.13 -4.33 7.58
C ILE A 197 -5.72 -4.92 7.41
N GLU A 198 -5.49 -5.76 6.39
CA GLU A 198 -4.16 -6.31 6.08
C GLU A 198 -3.14 -5.20 5.78
N GLN A 199 -3.57 -4.16 5.07
CA GLN A 199 -2.75 -2.99 4.77
C GLN A 199 -2.44 -2.16 6.02
N ILE A 200 -3.40 -2.01 6.95
CA ILE A 200 -3.17 -1.33 8.24
C ILE A 200 -2.23 -2.17 9.12
N SER A 201 -2.39 -3.49 9.10
CA SER A 201 -1.56 -4.45 9.83
C SER A 201 -0.13 -4.49 9.29
N GLY A 202 0.05 -4.15 8.00
CA GLY A 202 1.31 -4.32 7.27
C GLY A 202 1.57 -5.76 6.82
N SER A 203 0.58 -6.66 6.93
CA SER A 203 0.69 -8.05 6.50
C SER A 203 0.63 -8.21 4.99
N LEU A 204 0.23 -7.16 4.26
CA LEU A 204 0.13 -7.17 2.80
C LEU A 204 1.49 -7.38 2.11
N ASP A 205 2.59 -6.93 2.72
CA ASP A 205 3.93 -7.07 2.13
C ASP A 205 4.43 -8.52 2.15
N LEU A 206 3.97 -9.32 3.13
CA LEU A 206 4.27 -10.76 3.22
C LEU A 206 3.38 -11.60 2.30
N LYS A 207 2.38 -10.99 1.65
CA LYS A 207 1.44 -11.71 0.81
C LYS A 207 2.13 -12.40 -0.37
N GLN A 208 3.07 -11.71 -1.01
CA GLN A 208 3.78 -12.27 -2.16
C GLN A 208 4.63 -13.48 -1.73
N GLU A 209 5.43 -13.33 -0.68
CA GLU A 209 6.24 -14.42 -0.13
C GLU A 209 5.37 -15.60 0.35
N TYR A 210 4.23 -15.30 0.98
CA TYR A 210 3.25 -16.30 1.38
C TYR A 210 2.65 -17.06 0.19
N GLU A 211 2.26 -16.36 -0.88
CA GLU A 211 1.71 -16.99 -2.08
C GLU A 211 2.75 -17.88 -2.77
N GLU A 212 3.99 -17.41 -2.90
CA GLU A 212 5.10 -18.19 -3.48
C GLU A 212 5.39 -19.46 -2.66
N LEU A 213 5.52 -19.33 -1.33
CA LEU A 213 5.76 -20.46 -0.44
C LEU A 213 4.59 -21.45 -0.43
N LYS A 214 3.35 -20.95 -0.50
CA LYS A 214 2.16 -21.78 -0.57
C LYS A 214 2.14 -22.61 -1.86
N THR A 215 2.45 -22.01 -3.01
CA THR A 215 2.55 -22.74 -4.28
C THR A 215 3.67 -23.80 -4.22
N GLN A 216 4.82 -23.48 -3.63
CA GLN A 216 5.89 -24.47 -3.44
C GLN A 216 5.46 -25.63 -2.54
N GLN A 217 4.71 -25.34 -1.47
CA GLN A 217 4.16 -26.36 -0.57
C GLN A 217 3.18 -27.28 -1.31
N GLU A 218 2.28 -26.72 -2.12
CA GLU A 218 1.32 -27.47 -2.94
C GLU A 218 2.04 -28.39 -3.92
N LEU A 219 3.02 -27.88 -4.67
CA LEU A 219 3.84 -28.68 -5.60
C LEU A 219 4.62 -29.80 -4.91
N ALA A 220 5.20 -29.53 -3.74
CA ALA A 220 5.90 -30.55 -2.96
C ALA A 220 4.95 -31.66 -2.48
N THR A 221 3.73 -31.28 -2.10
CA THR A 221 2.68 -32.21 -1.66
C THR A 221 2.18 -33.07 -2.83
N GLU A 222 1.92 -32.46 -3.99
CA GLU A 222 1.55 -33.18 -5.22
C GLU A 222 2.65 -34.14 -5.67
N ASN A 223 3.91 -33.71 -5.69
CA ASN A 223 5.04 -34.58 -6.02
C ASN A 223 5.18 -35.74 -5.04
N SER A 224 5.00 -35.49 -3.74
CA SER A 224 5.09 -36.55 -2.72
C SER A 224 3.97 -37.58 -2.88
N THR A 225 2.73 -37.12 -3.08
CA THR A 225 1.58 -38.01 -3.32
C THR A 225 1.70 -38.79 -4.63
N PHE A 226 2.18 -38.16 -5.71
CA PHE A 226 2.46 -38.84 -6.97
C PHE A 226 3.52 -39.93 -6.81
N ASN A 227 4.66 -39.60 -6.19
CA ASN A 227 5.75 -40.55 -5.95
C ASN A 227 5.31 -41.72 -5.05
N PHE A 228 4.50 -41.44 -4.04
CA PHE A 228 3.92 -42.47 -3.17
C PHE A 228 3.01 -43.43 -3.95
N ASN A 229 2.10 -42.89 -4.76
CA ASN A 229 1.21 -43.71 -5.60
C ASN A 229 1.97 -44.53 -6.64
N LYS A 230 2.99 -43.96 -7.27
CA LYS A 230 3.86 -44.66 -8.22
C LYS A 230 4.62 -45.81 -7.56
N LYS A 231 5.21 -45.57 -6.38
CA LYS A 231 5.90 -46.61 -5.59
C LYS A 231 4.94 -47.73 -5.20
N ARG A 232 3.69 -47.39 -4.82
CA ARG A 232 2.66 -48.38 -4.50
C ARG A 232 2.31 -49.24 -5.72
N GLY A 233 2.18 -48.63 -6.91
CA GLY A 233 1.93 -49.34 -8.16
C GLY A 233 3.06 -50.31 -8.52
N ILE A 234 4.31 -49.84 -8.52
CA ILE A 234 5.49 -50.67 -8.81
C ILE A 234 5.61 -51.84 -7.82
N ASN A 235 5.38 -51.61 -6.52
CA ASN A 235 5.42 -52.68 -5.52
C ASN A 235 4.31 -53.73 -5.73
N ALA A 236 3.14 -53.32 -6.22
CA ALA A 236 2.07 -54.26 -6.57
C ALA A 236 2.43 -55.09 -7.80
N GLU A 237 3.01 -54.46 -8.83
CA GLU A 237 3.51 -55.15 -10.03
C GLU A 237 4.62 -56.15 -9.69
N ILE A 238 5.61 -55.75 -8.87
CA ILE A 238 6.69 -56.64 -8.41
C ILE A 238 6.11 -57.89 -7.74
N LYS A 239 5.09 -57.71 -6.88
CA LYS A 239 4.45 -58.84 -6.21
C LYS A 239 3.75 -59.77 -7.20
N GLN A 240 3.04 -59.21 -8.19
CA GLN A 240 2.43 -60.01 -9.26
C GLN A 240 3.46 -60.78 -10.08
N TYR A 241 4.58 -60.15 -10.44
CA TYR A 241 5.66 -60.81 -11.18
C TYR A 241 6.31 -61.94 -10.37
N GLN A 242 6.46 -61.77 -9.05
CA GLN A 242 6.97 -62.83 -8.17
C GLN A 242 6.02 -64.04 -8.14
N GLU A 243 4.72 -63.80 -7.99
CA GLU A 243 3.69 -64.86 -8.00
C GLU A 243 3.67 -65.61 -9.34
N GLN A 244 3.74 -64.89 -10.47
CA GLN A 244 3.82 -65.49 -11.81
C GLN A 244 5.09 -66.35 -12.00
N LYS A 245 6.24 -65.86 -11.52
CA LYS A 245 7.50 -66.59 -11.59
C LYS A 245 7.42 -67.90 -10.80
N GLU A 246 6.87 -67.86 -9.59
CA GLU A 246 6.72 -69.06 -8.75
C GLU A 246 5.77 -70.09 -9.36
N GLN A 247 4.68 -69.63 -10.00
CA GLN A 247 3.76 -70.50 -10.74
C GLN A 247 4.44 -71.15 -11.96
N ALA A 248 5.25 -70.40 -12.71
CA ALA A 248 6.00 -70.91 -13.85
C ALA A 248 7.03 -71.98 -13.42
N GLU A 249 7.83 -71.69 -12.38
CA GLU A 249 8.78 -72.66 -11.82
C GLU A 249 8.08 -73.94 -11.32
N ARG A 250 6.87 -73.82 -10.77
CA ARG A 250 6.08 -74.98 -10.32
C ARG A 250 5.56 -75.80 -11.50
N LEU A 251 5.16 -75.17 -12.60
CA LEU A 251 4.76 -75.84 -13.82
C LEU A 251 5.92 -76.60 -14.46
N ASP A 252 7.11 -75.99 -14.56
CA ASP A 252 8.30 -76.66 -15.10
C ASP A 252 8.66 -77.91 -14.28
N ARG A 253 8.64 -77.84 -12.95
CA ARG A 253 8.86 -79.03 -12.09
C ARG A 253 7.86 -80.16 -12.38
N LEU A 254 6.58 -79.82 -12.53
CA LEU A 254 5.54 -80.80 -12.86
C LEU A 254 5.69 -81.38 -14.28
N GLN A 255 6.29 -80.63 -15.21
CA GLN A 255 6.62 -81.13 -16.55
C GLN A 255 7.82 -82.08 -16.53
N ASP A 256 8.84 -81.79 -15.73
CA ASP A 256 10.00 -82.67 -15.51
C ASP A 256 9.60 -83.99 -14.81
N GLU A 257 8.60 -83.98 -13.94
CA GLU A 257 8.05 -85.18 -13.29
C GLU A 257 7.11 -86.00 -14.21
N ARG A 258 6.56 -85.37 -15.26
CA ARG A 258 5.61 -86.00 -16.19
C ARG A 258 6.13 -87.23 -16.97
N PRO A 259 7.39 -87.27 -17.48
CA PRO A 259 7.92 -88.47 -18.13
C PRO A 259 8.07 -89.67 -17.17
N PHE A 260 8.31 -89.43 -15.88
CA PHE A 260 8.45 -90.51 -14.89
C PHE A 260 7.10 -91.15 -14.52
N ALA A 261 6.01 -90.36 -14.50
CA ALA A 261 4.68 -90.88 -14.21
C ALA A 261 4.09 -91.75 -15.35
N LEU A 262 4.46 -91.47 -16.61
CA LEU A 262 3.97 -92.23 -17.78
C LEU A 262 4.61 -93.63 -17.93
N GLU A 263 5.75 -93.90 -17.28
CA GLU A 263 6.35 -95.25 -17.24
C GLU A 263 5.70 -96.20 -16.20
N THR A 264 4.85 -95.68 -15.30
CA THR A 264 4.27 -96.45 -14.19
C THR A 264 2.87 -97.04 -14.44
N PHE A 265 2.27 -96.82 -15.62
CA PHE A 265 0.97 -97.42 -15.96
C PHE A 265 1.11 -98.39 -17.15
N PRO A 266 1.03 -99.72 -16.94
CA PRO A 266 1.00 -100.69 -18.04
C PRO A 266 -0.32 -100.58 -18.81
N PRO A 267 -0.34 -100.89 -20.12
CA PRO A 267 -1.56 -100.85 -20.93
C PRO A 267 -2.56 -101.89 -20.42
N ARG A 268 -3.79 -101.44 -20.13
CA ARG A 268 -4.91 -102.35 -19.90
C ARG A 268 -5.32 -102.99 -21.23
N THR A 269 -5.07 -104.29 -21.34
CA THR A 269 -5.69 -105.21 -22.32
C THR A 269 -7.19 -105.31 -22.09
#